data_AF-A0ABD7MSY3-F1
#
_entry.id   AF-A0ABD7MSY3-F1
#
_cell.length_a   1.000
_cell.length_b   1.000
_cell.length_c   1.000
_cell.angle_alpha   90.00
_cell.angle_beta   90.00
_cell.angle_gamma   90.00
#
_symmetry.space_group_name_H-M   'P 1'
#
loop_
_entity.id
_entity.type
_entity.pdbx_description
1 polymer ?
#
loop_
_entity_poly.entity_id
_entity_poly.type
_entity_poly.pdbx_seq_one_letter_code
_entity_poly.pdbx_strand_id
1 'polypeptide(L)' 'MMIRKRRRVFKESSAKDYDRSADSTPHNVGVASSADDERFVALDGEPIPPSHADVSFWKEQMPPHYGA' A
#
# COMPACT_ATOMS: atom_id res chain seq x y z
N MET A 1 -5.94 6.49 -35.43
CA MET A 1 -6.12 7.83 -34.81
C MET A 1 -5.28 7.87 -33.54
N MET A 2 -4.30 8.76 -33.44
CA MET A 2 -3.46 8.88 -32.23
C MET A 2 -4.29 9.54 -31.12
N ILE A 3 -4.54 8.81 -30.02
CA ILE A 3 -5.17 9.36 -28.81
C ILE A 3 -4.24 10.42 -28.24
N ARG A 4 -4.56 11.69 -28.45
CA ARG A 4 -3.88 12.80 -27.80
C ARG A 4 -4.17 12.70 -26.31
N LYS A 5 -3.17 12.25 -25.54
CA LYS A 5 -3.18 12.25 -24.07
C LYS A 5 -3.34 13.70 -23.62
N ARG A 6 -4.58 14.11 -23.34
CA ARG A 6 -4.87 15.43 -22.75
C ARG A 6 -4.18 15.46 -21.40
N ARG A 7 -3.02 16.13 -21.31
CA ARG A 7 -2.43 16.46 -20.02
C ARG A 7 -3.47 17.26 -19.26
N ARG A 8 -3.87 16.78 -18.07
CA ARG A 8 -4.66 17.58 -17.14
C ARG A 8 -3.89 18.89 -16.95
N VAL A 9 -4.56 20.01 -17.13
CA VAL A 9 -3.96 21.33 -16.87
C VAL A 9 -3.59 21.32 -15.40
N PHE A 10 -2.29 21.44 -15.11
CA PHE A 10 -1.83 21.62 -13.75
C PHE A 10 -2.27 23.01 -13.31
N LYS A 11 -3.09 23.07 -12.27
CA LYS A 11 -3.47 24.32 -11.61
C LYS A 11 -2.75 24.36 -10.28
N GLU A 12 -1.83 25.30 -10.16
CA GLU A 12 -1.12 25.56 -8.91
C GLU A 12 -2.14 25.96 -7.82
N SER A 13 -1.95 25.43 -6.61
CA SER A 13 -2.83 25.76 -5.48
C SER A 13 -2.57 27.19 -5.01
N SER A 14 -3.61 27.90 -4.59
CA SER A 14 -3.47 29.18 -3.87
C SER A 14 -3.02 29.01 -2.42
N ALA A 15 -2.73 27.77 -1.99
CA ALA A 15 -2.22 27.51 -0.66
C ALA A 15 -0.83 28.14 -0.53
N LYS A 16 -0.58 28.78 0.62
CA LYS A 16 0.72 29.34 0.93
C LYS A 16 1.75 28.21 1.03
N ASP A 17 2.97 28.47 0.57
CA ASP A 17 4.09 27.61 0.91
C ASP A 17 4.53 27.91 2.34
N TYR A 18 4.46 26.91 3.21
CA TYR A 18 4.77 27.02 4.64
C TYR A 18 5.47 25.77 5.13
N ASP A 19 6.21 25.89 6.23
CA ASP A 19 6.89 24.76 6.83
C ASP A 19 5.88 23.72 7.36
N ARG A 20 5.91 22.53 6.76
CA ARG A 20 5.06 21.39 7.14
C ARG A 20 5.81 20.41 8.05
N SER A 21 6.94 20.83 8.62
CA SER A 21 7.61 20.05 9.66
C SER A 21 6.63 19.79 10.80
N ALA A 22 6.51 18.52 11.16
CA ALA A 22 5.75 18.06 12.29
C ALA A 22 6.68 17.20 13.14
N ASP A 23 6.48 17.24 14.45
CA ASP A 23 7.17 16.32 15.34
C ASP A 23 6.80 14.89 14.93
N SER A 24 7.81 14.04 14.84
CA SER A 24 7.65 12.63 14.51
C SER A 24 8.20 11.85 15.67
N THR A 25 7.36 10.99 16.25
CA THR A 25 7.83 10.04 17.25
C THR A 25 8.97 9.20 16.66
N PRO A 26 10.05 8.90 17.42
CA PRO A 26 11.11 8.03 16.95
C PRO A 26 10.48 6.74 16.42
N HIS A 27 10.76 6.41 15.16
CA HIS A 27 10.22 5.28 14.41
C HIS A 27 9.99 4.04 15.28
N ASN A 28 8.79 3.91 15.85
CA ASN A 28 8.25 2.71 16.51
C ASN A 28 6.73 2.80 16.73
N VAL A 29 6.05 3.83 16.22
CA VAL A 29 4.57 3.94 16.30
C VAL A 29 3.88 3.35 15.06
N GLY A 30 4.66 2.83 14.10
CA GLY A 30 4.17 2.16 12.88
C GLY A 30 4.75 0.78 12.61
N VAL A 31 5.61 0.26 13.50
CA VAL A 31 5.97 -1.17 13.58
C VAL A 31 5.30 -1.76 14.82
N ALA A 32 4.06 -1.34 15.12
CA ALA A 32 3.15 -2.35 15.60
C ALA A 32 2.96 -3.25 14.39
N SER A 33 3.66 -4.39 14.37
CA SER A 33 3.21 -5.56 13.60
C SER A 33 1.70 -5.53 13.69
N SER A 34 1.01 -5.33 12.57
CA SER A 34 -0.43 -5.13 12.64
C SER A 34 -0.94 -6.35 13.40
N ALA A 35 -1.58 -6.14 14.57
CA ALA A 35 -2.09 -7.28 15.34
C ALA A 35 -3.07 -8.11 14.49
N ASP A 36 -3.53 -7.54 13.37
CA ASP A 36 -4.33 -8.18 12.35
C ASP A 36 -3.60 -9.31 11.61
N ASP A 37 -2.31 -9.16 11.29
CA ASP A 37 -1.51 -10.22 10.66
C ASP A 37 -1.29 -11.43 11.58
N GLU A 38 -1.51 -11.29 12.90
CA GLU A 38 -1.36 -12.37 13.87
C GLU A 38 -2.68 -13.12 14.16
N ARG A 39 -3.83 -12.67 13.62
CA ARG A 39 -5.14 -13.30 13.87
C ARG A 39 -5.46 -14.40 12.85
N PHE A 40 -4.70 -15.50 12.89
CA PHE A 40 -5.03 -16.71 12.12
C PHE A 40 -5.59 -17.81 13.04
N VAL A 41 -6.74 -18.39 12.67
CA VAL A 41 -7.32 -19.57 13.34
C VAL A 41 -7.14 -20.78 12.41
N ALA A 42 -6.25 -21.70 12.78
CA ALA A 42 -6.09 -22.95 12.06
C ALA A 42 -7.31 -23.86 12.29
N LEU A 43 -7.91 -24.35 11.21
CA LEU A 43 -8.95 -25.38 11.25
C LEU A 43 -8.33 -26.75 10.95
N ASP A 44 -8.77 -27.79 11.64
CA ASP A 44 -8.25 -29.15 11.44
C ASP A 44 -8.52 -29.63 10.01
N GLY A 45 -7.46 -30.06 9.31
CA GLY A 45 -7.53 -30.58 7.94
C GLY A 45 -7.35 -29.53 6.83
N GLU A 46 -7.29 -28.24 7.16
CA GLU A 46 -7.05 -27.18 6.18
C GLU A 46 -5.58 -26.73 6.18
N PRO A 47 -4.99 -26.43 5.00
CA PRO A 47 -3.65 -25.90 4.91
C PRO A 47 -3.57 -24.48 5.48
N ILE A 48 -2.49 -24.19 6.21
CA ILE A 48 -2.19 -22.84 6.71
C ILE A 48 -1.98 -21.91 5.49
N PRO A 49 -2.65 -20.74 5.43
CA PRO A 49 -2.48 -19.82 4.32
C PRO A 49 -1.04 -19.28 4.28
N PRO A 50 -0.53 -18.97 3.08
CA PRO A 50 0.80 -18.38 2.91
C PRO A 50 0.90 -17.04 3.66
N SER A 51 2.08 -16.76 4.20
CA SER A 51 2.31 -15.54 4.96
C SER A 51 2.22 -14.32 4.05
N HIS A 52 1.59 -13.24 4.53
CA HIS A 52 1.61 -11.94 3.86
C HIS A 52 3.02 -11.31 3.82
N ALA A 53 4.00 -11.87 4.53
CA ALA A 53 5.40 -11.48 4.38
C ALA A 53 6.06 -12.07 3.11
N ASP A 54 5.45 -13.10 2.50
CA ASP A 54 6.02 -13.79 1.36
C ASP A 54 5.75 -13.04 0.06
N VAL A 55 6.82 -12.61 -0.62
CA VAL A 55 6.74 -11.88 -1.90
C VAL A 55 5.99 -12.68 -2.99
N SER A 56 6.04 -14.02 -2.92
CA SER A 56 5.33 -14.91 -3.83
C SER A 56 3.82 -14.79 -3.72
N PHE A 57 3.28 -14.65 -2.49
CA PHE A 57 1.86 -14.45 -2.26
C PHE A 57 1.36 -13.19 -2.98
N TRP A 58 2.06 -12.08 -2.83
CA TRP A 58 1.67 -10.83 -3.47
C TRP A 58 1.75 -10.86 -4.99
N LYS A 59 2.66 -11.65 -5.55
CA LYS A 59 2.77 -11.85 -7.01
C LYS A 59 1.55 -12.58 -7.57
N GLU A 60 1.01 -13.55 -6.84
CA GLU A 60 -0.19 -14.30 -7.25
C GLU A 60 -1.46 -13.45 -7.15
N GLN A 61 -1.51 -12.53 -6.18
CA GLN A 61 -2.64 -11.63 -5.98
C GLN A 61 -2.61 -10.39 -6.89
N MET A 62 -1.66 -10.28 -7.80
CA MET A 62 -1.54 -9.10 -8.68
C MET A 62 -2.73 -9.01 -9.64
N PRO A 63 -3.42 -7.85 -9.70
CA PRO A 63 -4.50 -7.66 -10.65
C PRO A 63 -4.00 -7.76 -12.10
N PRO A 64 -4.85 -8.20 -13.04
CA PRO A 64 -4.48 -8.39 -14.45
C PRO A 64 -4.07 -7.09 -15.17
N HIS A 65 -4.33 -5.93 -14.58
CA HIS A 65 -3.95 -4.62 -15.10
C HIS A 65 -2.68 -4.05 -14.46
N TYR A 66 -2.00 -4.80 -13.59
CA TYR A 66 -0.77 -4.33 -12.99
C TYR A 66 0.34 -4.24 -14.05
N GLY A 67 0.84 -3.03 -14.28
CA GLY A 67 1.89 -2.76 -15.27
C GLY A 67 1.40 -2.40 -16.68
N ALA A 68 0.10 -2.20 -16.89
CA ALA A 68 -0.48 -1.72 -18.14
C ALA A 68 -0.47 -0.18 -18.27
#